data_AF-A0A4P8KSU6-F1
#
_entry.id   AF-A0A4P8KSU6-F1
#
_cell.length_a   1.000
_cell.length_b   1.000
_cell.length_c   1.000
_cell.angle_alpha   90.00
_cell.angle_beta   90.00
_cell.angle_gamma   90.00
#
_symmetry.space_group_name_H-M   'P 1'
#
loop_
_entity.id
_entity.type
_entity.pdbx_description
1 polymer ?
#
loop_
_entity_poly.entity_id
_entity_poly.type
_entity_poly.pdbx_seq_one_letter_code
_entity_poly.pdbx_strand_id
1 'polypeptide(L)'
;MRRARIHILGASGSGTTTLGAALASTWSVPHADADDYFWLPTDPPFTEKRAEPDRVALMRAIFASRPAWVLSGSMMGWGESIAAECDAVVFVTLDPAERMRRLEARERRRREGRPLDDPAWDAFRDWARSYDDPTFDGRSRATHEAWLAALGKPTLRLDGLHPTADLLDAVLRWDPA
;
A
#
# COMPACT_ATOMS: atom_id res chain seq x y z
N MET A 1 -12.77 -0.68 -16.10
CA MET A 1 -12.44 -1.97 -15.49
C MET A 1 -13.66 -2.59 -14.80
N ARG A 2 -13.84 -3.91 -14.97
CA ARG A 2 -14.79 -4.71 -14.16
C ARG A 2 -14.17 -5.08 -12.80
N ARG A 3 -14.98 -5.58 -11.86
CA ARG A 3 -14.49 -6.09 -10.58
C ARG A 3 -13.44 -7.18 -10.82
N ALA A 4 -12.31 -7.07 -10.14
CA ALA A 4 -11.13 -7.91 -10.33
C ALA A 4 -10.33 -8.00 -9.01
N ARG A 5 -9.21 -8.72 -9.04
CA ARG A 5 -8.20 -8.79 -7.98
C ARG A 5 -7.15 -7.72 -8.24
N ILE A 6 -7.22 -6.61 -7.51
CA ILE A 6 -6.33 -5.45 -7.71
C ILE A 6 -5.39 -5.29 -6.53
N HIS A 7 -4.10 -5.09 -6.84
CA HIS A 7 -3.11 -4.65 -5.88
C HIS A 7 -2.75 -3.18 -6.11
N ILE A 8 -2.93 -2.35 -5.07
CA ILE A 8 -2.58 -0.94 -5.06
C ILE A 8 -1.35 -0.73 -4.17
N LEU A 9 -0.22 -0.38 -4.78
CA LEU A 9 1.03 -0.14 -4.06
C LEU A 9 1.59 1.25 -4.35
N GLY A 10 2.50 1.68 -3.49
CA GLY A 10 3.07 3.01 -3.50
C GLY A 10 3.89 3.27 -2.24
N ALA A 11 4.53 4.42 -2.18
CA ALA A 11 5.24 4.86 -0.98
C ALA A 11 4.28 5.09 0.19
N SER A 12 4.80 5.04 1.43
CA SER A 12 4.06 5.52 2.60
C SER A 12 3.62 6.98 2.38
N GLY A 13 2.36 7.28 2.66
CA GLY A 13 1.79 8.62 2.47
C GLY A 13 1.26 8.93 1.07
N SER A 14 1.38 8.00 0.11
CA SER A 14 0.87 8.18 -1.27
C SER A 14 -0.66 8.06 -1.41
N GLY A 15 -1.34 7.48 -0.42
CA GLY A 15 -2.80 7.35 -0.41
C GLY A 15 -3.35 6.01 -0.94
N THR A 16 -2.52 4.96 -1.02
CA THR A 16 -2.90 3.62 -1.48
C THR A 16 -4.09 3.04 -0.69
N THR A 17 -4.08 3.11 0.64
CA THR A 17 -5.17 2.61 1.50
C THR A 17 -6.48 3.36 1.23
N THR A 18 -6.42 4.68 1.05
CA THR A 18 -7.60 5.51 0.77
C THR A 18 -8.20 5.18 -0.60
N LEU A 19 -7.37 5.07 -1.64
CA LEU A 19 -7.82 4.66 -2.97
C LEU A 19 -8.38 3.23 -2.96
N GLY A 20 -7.71 2.32 -2.23
CA GLY A 20 -8.13 0.92 -2.10
C GLY A 20 -9.50 0.78 -1.46
N ALA A 21 -9.74 1.50 -0.36
CA ALA A 21 -11.04 1.53 0.31
C ALA A 21 -12.15 2.08 -0.60
N ALA A 22 -11.88 3.17 -1.33
CA ALA A 22 -12.85 3.77 -2.25
C ALA A 22 -13.22 2.83 -3.41
N LEU A 23 -12.22 2.15 -4.00
CA LEU A 23 -12.43 1.17 -5.07
C LEU A 23 -13.21 -0.05 -4.57
N ALA A 24 -12.80 -0.59 -3.42
CA ALA A 24 -13.45 -1.75 -2.82
C ALA A 24 -14.91 -1.47 -2.46
N SER A 25 -15.20 -0.28 -1.91
CA SER A 25 -16.55 0.20 -1.63
C SER A 25 -17.40 0.28 -2.91
N THR A 26 -16.85 0.90 -3.96
CA THR A 26 -17.53 1.02 -5.27
C THR A 26 -17.85 -0.34 -5.88
N TRP A 27 -16.94 -1.29 -5.74
CA TRP A 27 -17.13 -2.66 -6.24
C TRP A 27 -17.86 -3.58 -5.27
N SER A 28 -18.14 -3.15 -4.04
CA SER A 28 -18.69 -4.01 -2.98
C SER A 28 -17.88 -5.31 -2.81
N VAL A 29 -16.55 -5.18 -2.78
CA VAL A 29 -15.59 -6.28 -2.56
C VAL A 29 -14.75 -6.00 -1.32
N PRO A 30 -14.03 -6.98 -0.76
CA PRO A 30 -13.13 -6.72 0.36
C PRO A 30 -12.01 -5.77 0.00
N HIS A 31 -11.68 -4.92 0.95
CA HIS A 31 -10.41 -4.22 1.02
C HIS A 31 -9.54 -4.87 2.08
N ALA A 32 -8.30 -5.17 1.73
CA ALA A 32 -7.27 -5.65 2.65
C ALA A 32 -6.09 -4.66 2.63
N ASP A 33 -5.63 -4.20 3.79
CA ASP A 33 -4.36 -3.48 3.89
C ASP A 33 -3.26 -4.44 4.33
N ALA A 34 -2.12 -4.42 3.64
CA ALA A 34 -1.00 -5.32 3.89
C ALA A 34 -0.47 -5.22 5.33
N ASP A 35 -0.52 -4.05 5.95
CA ASP A 35 -0.03 -3.84 7.32
C ASP A 35 -0.87 -4.63 8.35
N ASP A 36 -2.17 -4.86 8.10
CA ASP A 36 -3.05 -5.64 8.98
C ASP A 36 -2.64 -7.12 9.08
N TYR A 37 -1.94 -7.62 8.06
CA TYR A 37 -1.44 -9.00 8.01
C TYR A 37 0.02 -9.07 8.42
N PHE A 38 0.80 -8.02 8.12
CA PHE A 38 2.22 -7.96 8.42
C PHE A 38 2.50 -7.81 9.92
N TRP A 39 1.71 -7.00 10.62
CA TRP A 39 1.91 -6.70 12.04
C TRP A 39 0.97 -7.49 12.96
N LEU A 40 1.42 -7.75 14.18
CA LEU A 40 0.56 -8.16 15.28
C LEU A 40 -0.12 -6.93 15.90
N PRO A 41 -1.39 -7.05 16.34
CA PRO A 41 -2.09 -5.97 17.01
C PRO A 41 -1.48 -5.75 18.40
N THR A 42 -0.63 -4.73 18.50
CA THR A 42 0.19 -4.39 19.67
C THR A 42 -0.11 -2.97 20.12
N ASP A 43 0.20 -2.65 21.38
CA ASP A 43 0.17 -1.28 21.91
C ASP A 43 1.54 -0.96 22.55
N PRO A 44 2.37 -0.09 21.93
CA PRO A 44 2.11 0.66 20.68
C PRO A 44 2.12 -0.25 19.43
N PRO A 45 1.41 0.13 18.35
CA PRO A 45 1.32 -0.70 17.15
C PRO A 45 2.61 -0.67 16.33
N PHE A 46 2.71 -1.62 15.40
CA PHE A 46 3.85 -1.78 14.48
C PHE A 46 5.17 -2.13 15.18
N THR A 47 5.09 -2.83 16.31
CA THR A 47 6.25 -3.26 17.09
C THR A 47 6.64 -4.70 16.79
N GLU A 48 5.65 -5.60 16.62
CA GLU A 48 5.90 -7.02 16.40
C GLU A 48 5.38 -7.49 15.04
N LYS A 49 6.27 -8.10 14.25
CA LYS A 49 5.93 -8.68 12.95
C LYS A 49 5.30 -10.05 13.15
N ARG A 50 4.19 -10.31 12.46
CA ARG A 50 3.64 -11.66 12.31
C ARG A 50 4.63 -12.54 11.55
N ALA A 51 4.73 -13.83 11.86
CA ALA A 51 5.56 -14.76 11.09
C ALA A 51 5.04 -14.85 9.65
N GLU A 52 5.95 -14.89 8.68
CA GLU A 52 5.60 -14.82 7.25
C GLU A 52 4.57 -15.86 6.79
N PRO A 53 4.67 -17.16 7.14
CA PRO A 53 3.67 -18.15 6.76
C PRO A 53 2.25 -17.79 7.25
N ASP A 54 2.16 -17.20 8.45
CA ASP A 54 0.89 -16.83 9.06
C ASP A 54 0.26 -15.61 8.37
N ARG A 55 1.08 -14.71 7.78
CA ARG A 55 0.58 -13.55 7.03
C ARG A 55 -0.23 -14.01 5.82
N VAL A 56 0.38 -14.86 5.00
CA VAL A 56 -0.25 -15.39 3.78
C VAL A 56 -1.43 -16.28 4.12
N ALA A 57 -1.29 -17.18 5.10
CA ALA A 57 -2.40 -18.05 5.53
C ALA A 57 -3.64 -17.23 5.96
N LEU A 58 -3.43 -16.13 6.69
CA LEU A 58 -4.51 -15.24 7.11
C LEU A 58 -5.18 -14.54 5.92
N MET A 59 -4.41 -14.05 4.94
CA MET A 59 -4.97 -13.43 3.72
C MET A 59 -5.84 -14.42 2.92
N ARG A 60 -5.39 -15.68 2.83
CA ARG A 60 -6.12 -16.78 2.18
C ARG A 60 -7.46 -17.08 2.85
N ALA A 61 -7.46 -17.10 4.18
CA ALA A 61 -8.67 -17.34 4.97
C ALA A 61 -9.68 -16.20 4.86
N ILE A 62 -9.22 -14.94 4.75
CA ILE A 62 -10.10 -13.76 4.82
C ILE A 62 -10.68 -13.36 3.45
N PHE A 63 -9.82 -13.23 2.43
CA PHE A 63 -10.25 -12.61 1.17
C PHE A 63 -9.67 -13.24 -0.10
N ALA A 64 -8.47 -13.81 -0.09
CA ALA A 64 -7.75 -14.09 -1.34
C ALA A 64 -8.44 -15.15 -2.22
N SER A 65 -9.22 -16.07 -1.61
CA SER A 65 -10.02 -17.07 -2.34
C SER A 65 -11.23 -16.49 -3.09
N ARG A 66 -11.58 -15.22 -2.86
CA ARG A 66 -12.72 -14.56 -3.51
C ARG A 66 -12.42 -14.23 -4.97
N PRO A 67 -13.46 -14.10 -5.81
CA PRO A 67 -13.28 -13.78 -7.24
C PRO A 67 -12.80 -12.34 -7.48
N ALA A 68 -13.01 -11.42 -6.54
CA ALA A 68 -12.56 -10.04 -6.64
C ALA A 68 -12.27 -9.47 -5.24
N TRP A 69 -11.25 -8.60 -5.17
CA TRP A 69 -10.78 -7.95 -3.95
C TRP A 69 -9.80 -6.84 -4.28
N VAL A 70 -9.59 -5.93 -3.33
CA VAL A 70 -8.59 -4.87 -3.42
C VAL A 70 -7.60 -5.03 -2.27
N LEU A 71 -6.32 -5.07 -2.59
CA LEU A 71 -5.21 -5.14 -1.63
C LEU A 71 -4.42 -3.83 -1.71
N SER A 72 -4.22 -3.12 -0.60
CA SER A 72 -3.32 -1.96 -0.53
C SER A 72 -2.05 -2.27 0.25
N GLY A 73 -0.95 -1.61 -0.12
CA GLY A 73 0.33 -1.73 0.60
C GLY A 73 1.36 -2.52 -0.21
N SER A 74 2.44 -2.95 0.43
CA SER A 74 3.55 -3.64 -0.25
C SER A 74 3.61 -5.11 0.15
N MET A 75 3.63 -5.99 -0.85
CA MET A 75 3.78 -7.44 -0.70
C MET A 75 5.22 -7.91 -0.94
N MET A 76 6.14 -6.98 -1.13
CA MET A 76 7.52 -7.27 -1.53
C MET A 76 8.28 -7.97 -0.39
N GLY A 77 8.83 -9.14 -0.68
CA GLY A 77 9.64 -9.95 0.22
C GLY A 77 8.85 -10.86 1.17
N TRP A 78 7.56 -11.09 0.94
CA TRP A 78 6.74 -11.99 1.79
C TRP A 78 5.38 -12.40 1.19
N GLY A 79 4.87 -11.67 0.19
CA GLY A 79 3.50 -11.78 -0.31
C GLY A 79 3.38 -12.14 -1.79
N GLU A 80 4.45 -12.64 -2.40
CA GLU A 80 4.56 -12.91 -3.83
C GLU A 80 3.45 -13.83 -4.33
N SER A 81 3.08 -14.84 -3.53
CA SER A 81 2.00 -15.78 -3.89
C SER A 81 0.62 -15.12 -3.97
N ILE A 82 0.38 -14.05 -3.22
CA ILE A 82 -0.86 -13.26 -3.31
C ILE A 82 -0.77 -12.29 -4.49
N ALA A 83 0.37 -11.61 -4.65
CA ALA A 83 0.57 -10.67 -5.75
C ALA A 83 0.47 -11.34 -7.13
N ALA A 84 0.91 -12.60 -7.26
CA ALA A 84 0.81 -13.38 -8.49
C ALA A 84 -0.65 -13.63 -8.93
N GLU A 85 -1.60 -13.61 -7.99
CA GLU A 85 -3.03 -13.83 -8.25
C GLU A 85 -3.80 -12.55 -8.60
N CYS A 86 -3.15 -11.40 -8.49
CA CYS A 86 -3.73 -10.14 -8.96
C CYS A 86 -3.93 -10.21 -10.48
N ASP A 87 -5.05 -9.67 -10.92
CA ASP A 87 -5.33 -9.47 -12.35
C ASP A 87 -4.55 -8.25 -12.86
N ALA A 88 -4.42 -7.23 -12.02
CA ALA A 88 -3.72 -6.00 -12.36
C ALA A 88 -3.21 -5.25 -11.12
N VAL A 89 -2.33 -4.29 -11.37
CA VAL A 89 -1.65 -3.49 -10.34
C VAL A 89 -1.89 -2.00 -10.58
N VAL A 90 -2.09 -1.25 -9.50
CA VAL A 90 -2.14 0.22 -9.52
C VAL A 90 -0.95 0.74 -8.71
N PHE A 91 -0.02 1.40 -9.38
CA PHE A 91 1.14 2.00 -8.74
C PHE A 91 0.93 3.50 -8.54
N VAL A 92 0.83 3.93 -7.29
CA VAL A 92 0.62 5.32 -6.90
C VAL A 92 1.93 5.96 -6.49
N THR A 93 2.37 6.96 -7.25
CA THR A 93 3.49 7.82 -6.89
C THR A 93 2.98 9.16 -6.37
N LEU A 94 3.77 9.82 -5.53
CA LEU A 94 3.46 11.15 -5.04
C LEU A 94 4.77 11.88 -4.75
N ASP A 95 4.77 13.18 -4.99
CA ASP A 95 5.89 14.08 -4.67
C ASP A 95 6.42 13.83 -3.23
N PRO A 96 7.74 13.70 -3.04
CA PRO A 96 8.31 13.35 -1.74
C PRO A 96 7.98 14.36 -0.63
N ALA A 97 7.95 15.65 -0.93
CA ALA A 97 7.65 16.69 0.06
C ALA A 97 6.17 16.60 0.48
N GLU A 98 5.27 16.39 -0.47
CA GLU A 98 3.84 16.20 -0.18
C GLU A 98 3.59 14.90 0.61
N ARG A 99 4.28 13.79 0.29
CA ARG A 99 4.20 12.57 1.12
C ARG A 99 4.59 12.83 2.57
N MET A 100 5.69 13.58 2.77
CA MET A 100 6.17 13.87 4.12
C MET A 100 5.19 14.75 4.88
N ARG A 101 4.66 15.80 4.23
CA ARG A 101 3.61 16.64 4.80
C ARG A 101 2.38 15.83 5.22
N ARG A 102 1.91 14.90 4.39
CA ARG A 102 0.76 14.02 4.70
C ARG A 102 1.06 13.07 5.87
N LEU A 103 2.23 12.45 5.90
CA LEU A 103 2.63 11.53 6.97
C LEU A 103 2.72 12.25 8.32
N GLU A 104 3.34 13.42 8.37
CA GLU A 104 3.41 14.22 9.58
C GLU A 104 2.03 14.70 10.06
N ALA A 105 1.16 15.12 9.13
CA ALA A 105 -0.20 15.52 9.47
C ALA A 105 -1.00 14.34 10.06
N ARG A 106 -0.81 13.13 9.52
CA ARG A 106 -1.43 11.91 10.04
C ARG A 106 -0.92 11.59 11.44
N GLU A 107 0.40 11.68 11.66
CA GLU A 107 0.99 11.38 12.97
C GLU A 107 0.55 12.39 14.04
N ARG A 108 0.52 13.69 13.72
CA ARG A 108 -0.01 14.72 14.63
C ARG A 108 -1.45 14.45 15.05
N ARG A 109 -2.30 13.98 14.13
CA ARG A 109 -3.69 13.60 14.45
C ARG A 109 -3.73 12.38 15.37
N ARG A 110 -2.94 11.34 15.07
CA ARG A 110 -2.88 10.11 15.85
C ARG A 110 -2.44 10.34 17.30
N ARG A 111 -1.58 11.33 17.53
CA ARG A 111 -1.05 11.65 18.86
C ARG A 111 -1.92 12.59 19.69
N GLU A 112 -2.98 13.16 19.12
CA GLU A 112 -3.92 14.05 19.82
C GLU A 112 -3.22 15.17 20.65
N GLY A 113 -2.13 15.74 20.13
CA GLY A 113 -1.38 16.81 20.79
C GLY A 113 -0.26 16.38 21.74
N ARG A 114 0.05 15.08 21.84
CA ARG A 114 1.28 14.61 22.53
C ARG A 114 2.54 14.97 21.71
N PRO A 115 3.71 15.15 22.37
CA PRO A 115 4.97 15.49 21.69
C PRO A 115 5.35 14.49 20.57
N LEU A 116 6.06 14.99 19.56
CA LEU A 116 6.65 14.18 18.48
C LEU A 116 8.01 13.56 18.85
N ASP A 117 8.40 13.63 20.13
CA ASP A 117 9.50 12.85 20.70
C ASP A 117 9.08 11.38 20.77
N ASP A 118 9.36 10.67 19.68
CA ASP A 118 9.22 9.22 19.61
C ASP A 118 10.26 8.68 18.63
N PRO A 119 11.26 7.95 19.13
CA PRO A 119 12.27 7.31 18.29
C PRO A 119 11.68 6.43 17.18
N ALA A 120 10.53 5.79 17.41
CA ALA A 120 9.86 4.97 16.40
C ALA A 120 9.31 5.83 15.25
N TRP A 121 8.78 7.01 15.55
CA TRP A 121 8.34 7.96 14.53
C TRP A 121 9.51 8.54 13.75
N ASP A 122 10.59 8.94 14.41
CA ASP A 122 11.77 9.46 13.73
C ASP A 122 12.38 8.42 12.79
N ALA A 123 12.53 7.17 13.26
CA ALA A 123 13.00 6.06 12.44
C ALA A 123 12.08 5.80 11.23
N PHE A 124 10.76 5.79 11.44
CA PHE A 124 9.79 5.63 10.35
C PHE A 124 9.85 6.79 9.35
N ARG A 125 9.93 8.04 9.82
CA ARG A 125 10.00 9.23 8.98
C ARG A 125 11.24 9.21 8.10
N ASP A 126 12.40 8.89 8.68
CA ASP A 126 13.66 8.86 7.95
C ASP A 126 13.66 7.73 6.91
N TRP A 127 13.17 6.54 7.29
CA TRP A 127 12.94 5.44 6.35
C TRP A 127 11.98 5.81 5.21
N ALA A 128 10.87 6.50 5.50
CA ALA A 128 9.89 6.91 4.50
C ALA A 128 10.43 8.00 3.54
N ARG A 129 11.34 8.85 4.03
CA ARG A 129 12.01 9.88 3.23
C ARG A 129 12.97 9.28 2.20
N SER A 130 13.63 8.17 2.55
CA SER A 130 14.59 7.48 1.67
C SER A 130 13.96 6.73 0.50
N TYR A 131 12.63 6.70 0.38
CA TYR A 131 11.94 5.92 -0.67
C TYR A 131 12.38 6.29 -2.10
N ASP A 132 12.69 7.55 -2.40
CA ASP A 132 13.11 7.95 -3.76
C ASP A 132 14.63 7.91 -3.97
N ASP A 133 15.41 7.60 -2.93
CA ASP A 133 16.85 7.37 -3.04
C ASP A 133 17.10 5.99 -3.67
N PRO A 134 17.68 5.91 -4.88
CA PRO A 134 17.92 4.63 -5.55
C PRO A 134 19.01 3.79 -4.88
N THR A 135 19.81 4.39 -3.99
CA THR A 135 20.88 3.70 -3.23
C THR A 135 20.39 3.13 -1.90
N PHE A 136 19.14 3.42 -1.52
CA PHE A 136 18.56 2.94 -0.29
C PHE A 136 18.30 1.42 -0.33
N ASP A 137 18.88 0.70 0.63
CA ASP A 137 18.75 -0.76 0.79
C ASP A 137 17.38 -1.21 1.36
N GLY A 138 16.47 -0.26 1.60
CA GLY A 138 15.10 -0.52 2.02
C GLY A 138 14.10 -0.52 0.87
N ARG A 139 12.80 -0.46 1.22
CA ARG A 139 11.74 -0.30 0.23
C ARG A 139 11.84 1.08 -0.43
N SER A 140 12.22 1.08 -1.69
CA SER A 140 12.42 2.28 -2.52
C SER A 140 11.60 2.23 -3.82
N ARG A 141 11.48 3.36 -4.50
CA ARG A 141 10.90 3.45 -5.84
C ARG A 141 11.62 2.51 -6.79
N ALA A 142 12.95 2.47 -6.77
CA ALA A 142 13.74 1.59 -7.62
C ALA A 142 13.38 0.10 -7.41
N THR A 143 13.26 -0.33 -6.15
CA THR A 143 12.86 -1.72 -5.85
C THR A 143 11.41 -2.03 -6.26
N HIS A 144 10.46 -1.10 -6.09
CA HIS A 144 9.10 -1.28 -6.59
C HIS A 144 9.04 -1.35 -8.12
N GLU A 145 9.79 -0.52 -8.84
CA GLU A 145 9.86 -0.55 -10.31
C GLU A 145 10.41 -1.90 -10.80
N ALA A 146 11.50 -2.38 -10.17
CA ALA A 146 12.07 -3.69 -10.49
C ALA A 146 11.10 -4.84 -10.18
N TRP A 147 10.41 -4.77 -9.04
CA TRP A 147 9.41 -5.76 -8.65
C TRP A 147 8.22 -5.80 -9.62
N LEU A 148 7.71 -4.64 -10.05
CA LEU A 148 6.64 -4.55 -11.04
C LEU A 148 7.05 -5.12 -12.39
N ALA A 149 8.27 -4.83 -12.84
CA ALA A 149 8.82 -5.39 -14.07
C ALA A 149 8.93 -6.92 -14.00
N ALA A 150 9.35 -7.47 -12.86
CA ALA A 150 9.43 -8.91 -12.65
C ALA A 150 8.05 -9.59 -12.53
N LEU A 151 7.07 -8.91 -11.93
CA LEU A 151 5.72 -9.44 -11.76
C LEU A 151 4.97 -9.57 -13.09
N GLY A 152 5.25 -8.68 -14.07
CA GLY A 152 4.74 -8.79 -15.43
C GLY A 152 3.21 -8.60 -15.57
N LYS A 153 2.57 -7.98 -14.59
CA LYS A 153 1.12 -7.72 -14.59
C LYS A 153 0.81 -6.35 -15.22
N PRO A 154 -0.36 -6.18 -15.86
CA PRO A 154 -0.84 -4.86 -16.27
C PRO A 154 -0.76 -3.89 -15.11
N THR A 155 -0.11 -2.74 -15.32
CA THR A 155 0.16 -1.77 -14.26
C THR A 155 -0.33 -0.38 -14.68
N LEU A 156 -1.33 0.14 -13.97
CA LEU A 156 -1.77 1.53 -14.08
C LEU A 156 -0.93 2.40 -13.16
N ARG A 157 -0.36 3.48 -13.70
CA ARG A 157 0.45 4.43 -12.92
C ARG A 157 -0.35 5.69 -12.65
N LEU A 158 -0.42 6.10 -11.39
CA LEU A 158 -1.20 7.24 -10.94
C LEU A 158 -0.36 8.21 -10.12
N ASP A 159 -0.65 9.50 -10.28
CA ASP A 159 -0.11 10.56 -9.43
C ASP A 159 -1.10 10.88 -8.30
N GLY A 160 -0.73 10.50 -7.07
CA GLY A 160 -1.49 10.69 -5.84
C GLY A 160 -1.70 12.14 -5.42
N LEU A 161 -1.23 13.12 -6.22
CA LEU A 161 -1.55 14.53 -6.04
C LEU A 161 -3.01 14.82 -6.40
N HIS A 162 -3.60 14.05 -7.30
CA HIS A 162 -5.00 14.19 -7.69
C HIS A 162 -5.97 13.76 -6.58
N PRO A 163 -7.18 14.34 -6.52
CA PRO A 163 -8.25 13.89 -5.65
C PRO A 163 -8.54 12.39 -5.78
N THR A 164 -8.89 11.73 -4.67
CA THR A 164 -9.22 10.30 -4.67
C THR A 164 -10.34 9.93 -5.65
N ALA A 165 -11.31 10.83 -5.86
CA ALA A 165 -12.38 10.63 -6.84
C ALA A 165 -11.82 10.48 -8.27
N ASP A 166 -10.90 11.35 -8.67
CA ASP A 166 -10.29 11.33 -10.00
C ASP A 166 -9.42 10.08 -10.20
N LEU A 167 -8.69 9.69 -9.16
CA LEU A 167 -7.89 8.46 -9.16
C LEU A 167 -8.77 7.21 -9.28
N LEU A 168 -9.85 7.16 -8.51
CA LEU A 168 -10.84 6.09 -8.58
C LEU A 168 -11.44 5.98 -9.98
N ASP A 169 -11.86 7.12 -10.53
CA ASP A 169 -12.39 7.24 -11.88
C ASP A 169 -11.41 6.74 -12.94
N ALA A 170 -10.12 7.05 -12.80
CA ALA A 170 -9.08 6.54 -13.69
C ALA A 170 -8.99 5.01 -13.63
N VAL A 171 -9.02 4.42 -12.42
CA VAL A 171 -9.04 2.96 -12.26
C VAL A 171 -10.31 2.34 -12.86
N LEU A 172 -11.47 2.94 -12.64
CA LEU A 172 -12.75 2.44 -13.14
C LEU A 172 -12.86 2.53 -14.67
N ARG A 173 -12.19 3.48 -15.32
CA ARG A 173 -12.15 3.60 -16.78
C ARG A 173 -11.03 2.78 -17.44
N TRP A 174 -10.02 2.37 -16.67
CA TRP A 174 -8.91 1.59 -17.20
C TRP A 174 -9.36 0.23 -17.73
N ASP A 175 -8.77 -0.19 -18.86
CA ASP A 175 -8.90 -1.53 -19.42
C ASP A 175 -7.50 -2.14 -19.52
N PRO A 176 -7.13 -3.07 -18.62
CA PRO A 176 -5.89 -3.80 -18.71
C PRO A 176 -6.03 -4.84 -19.82
N ALA A 177 -5.71 -4.42 -21.04
CA ALA A 177 -5.59 -5.29 -22.21
C ALA A 177 -4.52 -6.37 -22.00
#